data_AF-A0A5K1C6A5-F1
#
_entry.id   AF-A0A5K1C6A5-F1
#
_cell.length_a   1.000
_cell.length_b   1.000
_cell.length_c   1.000
_cell.angle_alpha   90.00
_cell.angle_beta   90.00
_cell.angle_gamma   90.00
#
_symmetry.space_group_name_H-M   'P 1'
#
loop_
_entity.id
_entity.type
_entity.pdbx_description
1 polymer ?
#
loop_
_entity_poly.entity_id
_entity_poly.type
_entity_poly.pdbx_seq_one_letter_code
_entity_poly.pdbx_strand_id
1 'polypeptide(L)'
;LADSDDRLSIGYLKGNLLSIDKAKAAIRDNLKGKKKLYMPIWKIIDKRWTGQLHQPLHAATYYLNPAIRFSPTFKKDREVLGGLLDYINVLVADSREQDVVHNELDVYDTCFRNRGQPVTIRARTTMRP
;
A
#
# COMPACT_ATOMS: atom_id res chain seq x y z
N LEU A 1 -25.89 -12.99 -2.49
CA LEU A 1 -24.85 -13.51 -3.40
C LEU A 1 -23.62 -12.63 -3.16
N ALA A 2 -22.56 -13.26 -2.63
CA ALA A 2 -21.32 -12.72 -2.06
C ALA A 2 -21.04 -11.21 -2.21
N ASP A 3 -21.18 -10.52 -1.08
CA ASP A 3 -20.54 -9.25 -0.72
C ASP A 3 -19.04 -9.52 -0.51
N SER A 4 -18.30 -9.68 -1.60
CA SER A 4 -16.87 -10.01 -1.55
C SER A 4 -16.03 -8.76 -1.72
N ASP A 5 -15.69 -8.20 -0.56
CA ASP A 5 -14.31 -7.96 -0.18
C ASP A 5 -13.60 -6.71 -0.72
N ASP A 6 -14.24 -5.55 -0.58
CA ASP A 6 -13.55 -4.25 -0.48
C ASP A 6 -12.71 -4.12 0.83
N ARG A 7 -12.61 -5.19 1.64
CA ARG A 7 -11.94 -5.19 2.96
C ARG A 7 -10.49 -5.64 2.92
N LEU A 8 -10.00 -6.14 1.78
CA LEU A 8 -8.66 -6.75 1.68
C LEU A 8 -7.48 -5.77 1.64
N SER A 9 -7.66 -4.46 1.44
CA SER A 9 -6.51 -3.51 1.36
C SER A 9 -6.34 -2.61 2.58
N ILE A 10 -7.43 -2.22 3.25
CA ILE A 10 -7.38 -1.31 4.43
C ILE A 10 -7.04 -2.09 5.72
N GLY A 11 -7.48 -3.34 5.82
CA GLY A 11 -7.22 -4.18 7.01
C GLY A 11 -5.73 -4.41 7.26
N TYR A 12 -4.94 -4.61 6.20
CA TYR A 12 -3.50 -4.85 6.28
C TYR A 12 -2.70 -3.58 6.54
N LEU A 13 -3.08 -2.44 5.94
CA LEU A 13 -2.53 -1.12 6.29
C LEU A 13 -2.73 -0.81 7.78
N LYS A 14 -3.93 -1.12 8.30
CA LYS A 14 -4.26 -0.99 9.72
C LYS A 14 -3.43 -1.95 10.58
N GLY A 15 -3.18 -3.17 10.09
CA GLY A 15 -2.31 -4.15 10.72
C GLY A 15 -0.88 -3.67 10.88
N ASN A 16 -0.28 -3.08 9.84
CA ASN A 16 1.10 -2.59 9.89
C ASN A 16 1.26 -1.35 10.77
N LEU A 17 0.32 -0.41 10.71
CA LEU A 17 0.30 0.73 11.63
C LEU A 17 0.23 0.23 13.08
N LEU A 18 -0.65 -0.75 13.33
CA LEU A 18 -0.81 -1.39 14.63
C LEU A 18 0.46 -2.14 15.07
N SER A 19 1.20 -2.78 14.15
CA SER A 19 2.47 -3.45 14.44
C SER A 19 3.56 -2.47 14.86
N ILE A 20 3.63 -1.31 14.22
CA ILE A 20 4.57 -0.24 14.60
C ILE A 20 4.20 0.37 15.93
N ASP A 21 2.92 0.61 16.17
CA ASP A 21 2.44 1.10 17.46
C ASP A 21 2.75 0.11 18.58
N LYS A 22 2.59 -1.20 18.34
CA LYS A 22 3.00 -2.27 19.28
C LYS A 22 4.50 -2.28 19.52
N ALA A 23 5.32 -2.18 18.47
CA ALA A 23 6.79 -2.13 18.60
C ALA A 23 7.24 -0.89 19.39
N LYS A 24 6.67 0.28 19.09
CA LYS A 24 6.92 1.53 19.82
C LYS A 24 6.51 1.41 21.29
N ALA A 25 5.35 0.83 21.58
CA ALA A 25 4.88 0.56 22.94
C ALA A 25 5.84 -0.37 23.70
N ALA A 26 6.26 -1.49 23.10
CA ALA A 26 7.21 -2.42 23.70
C ALA A 26 8.57 -1.75 24.01
N ILE A 27 9.07 -0.87 23.13
CA ILE A 27 10.31 -0.11 23.38
C ILE A 27 10.13 0.85 24.56
N ARG A 28 8.99 1.56 24.63
CA ARG A 28 8.67 2.46 25.75
C ARG A 28 8.65 1.68 27.06
N ASP A 29 8.00 0.53 27.07
CA ASP A 29 7.80 -0.28 28.28
C ASP A 29 9.12 -0.90 28.75
N ASN A 30 9.95 -1.44 27.83
CA ASN A 30 11.30 -1.91 28.14
C ASN A 30 12.21 -0.82 28.71
N LEU A 31 12.06 0.41 28.23
CA LEU A 31 12.80 1.57 28.72
C LEU A 31 12.12 2.26 29.92
N LYS A 32 11.15 1.60 30.56
CA LYS A 32 10.42 2.07 31.75
C LYS A 32 9.82 3.47 31.58
N GLY A 33 9.34 3.79 30.38
CA GLY A 33 8.79 5.11 30.06
C GLY A 33 9.81 6.25 30.07
N LYS A 34 11.13 5.97 30.12
CA LYS A 34 12.17 7.02 30.11
C LYS A 34 12.27 7.66 28.73
N LYS A 35 11.51 8.74 28.52
CA LYS A 35 11.38 9.48 27.24
C LYS A 35 12.72 9.81 26.58
N LYS A 36 13.73 10.21 27.37
CA LYS A 36 15.07 10.53 26.84
C LYS A 36 15.76 9.36 26.13
N LEU A 37 15.40 8.11 26.47
CA LEU A 37 16.01 6.90 25.92
C LEU A 37 15.26 6.37 24.70
N TYR A 38 13.93 6.31 24.73
CA TYR A 38 13.16 5.72 23.62
C TYR A 38 12.85 6.71 22.49
N MET A 39 12.79 8.01 22.78
CA MET A 39 12.39 9.00 21.77
C MET A 39 13.38 9.14 20.61
N PRO A 40 14.72 9.05 20.80
CA PRO A 40 15.66 8.94 19.70
C PRO A 40 15.43 7.69 18.84
N ILE A 41 15.11 6.54 19.47
CA ILE A 41 14.83 5.28 18.77
C ILE A 41 13.55 5.39 17.93
N TRP A 42 12.48 5.96 18.51
CA TRP A 42 11.25 6.23 17.78
C TRP A 42 11.47 7.15 16.59
N LYS A 43 12.28 8.21 16.72
CA LYS A 43 12.64 9.10 15.60
C LYS A 43 13.36 8.36 14.47
N ILE A 44 14.22 7.39 14.78
CA ILE A 44 14.88 6.56 13.78
C ILE A 44 13.86 5.66 13.07
N ILE A 45 12.95 5.04 13.81
CA ILE A 45 11.86 4.21 13.26
C ILE A 45 10.98 5.07 12.36
N ASP A 46 10.56 6.25 12.80
CA ASP A 46 9.73 7.18 12.04
C ASP A 46 10.43 7.68 10.78
N LYS A 47 11.72 8.02 10.86
CA LYS A 47 12.51 8.44 9.70
C LYS A 47 12.68 7.30 8.69
N ARG A 48 12.87 6.07 9.15
CA ARG A 48 12.95 4.90 8.26
C ARG A 48 11.60 4.60 7.64
N TRP A 49 10.52 4.67 8.42
CA TRP A 49 9.16 4.48 7.91
C TRP A 49 8.77 5.56 6.88
N THR A 50 9.03 6.83 7.17
CA THR A 50 8.76 7.92 6.22
C THR A 50 9.70 7.88 5.01
N GLY A 51 10.97 7.50 5.18
CA GLY A 51 11.91 7.40 4.05
C GLY A 51 11.67 6.18 3.15
N GLN A 52 11.27 5.03 3.73
CA GLN A 52 11.10 3.77 3.01
C GLN A 52 9.66 3.45 2.64
N LEU A 53 8.64 4.01 3.29
CA LEU A 53 7.26 3.78 2.88
C LEU A 53 6.57 5.00 2.30
N HIS A 54 6.96 6.24 2.56
CA HIS A 54 6.19 7.37 2.02
C HIS A 54 6.32 7.51 0.50
N GLN A 55 7.46 7.11 -0.06
CA GLN A 55 7.73 7.06 -1.50
C GLN A 55 7.09 5.80 -2.13
N PRO A 56 7.38 4.58 -1.64
CA PRO A 56 6.70 3.35 -2.04
C PRO A 56 5.18 3.34 -1.88
N LEU A 57 4.64 3.90 -0.81
CA LEU A 57 3.20 4.00 -0.60
C LEU A 57 2.56 4.98 -1.58
N HIS A 58 3.22 6.11 -1.89
CA HIS A 58 2.71 7.02 -2.91
C HIS A 58 2.72 6.37 -4.29
N ALA A 59 3.79 5.66 -4.64
CA ALA A 59 3.88 4.87 -5.87
C ALA A 59 2.82 3.75 -5.92
N ALA A 60 2.68 2.98 -4.84
CA ALA A 60 1.72 1.89 -4.75
C ALA A 60 0.28 2.40 -4.79
N THR A 61 -0.04 3.49 -4.10
CA THR A 61 -1.38 4.11 -4.14
C THR A 61 -1.66 4.73 -5.51
N TYR A 62 -0.68 5.35 -6.16
CA TYR A 62 -0.78 5.84 -7.52
C TYR A 62 -1.03 4.70 -8.53
N TYR A 63 -0.35 3.57 -8.37
CA TYR A 63 -0.51 2.39 -9.23
C TYR A 63 -1.82 1.62 -8.98
N LEU A 64 -2.20 1.43 -7.71
CA LEU A 64 -3.36 0.64 -7.32
C LEU A 64 -4.67 1.41 -7.38
N ASN A 65 -4.65 2.74 -7.51
CA ASN A 65 -5.86 3.53 -7.66
C ASN A 65 -6.41 3.39 -9.10
N PRO A 66 -7.58 2.75 -9.33
CA PRO A 66 -8.09 2.52 -10.68
C PRO A 66 -8.42 3.81 -11.44
N ALA A 67 -8.86 4.85 -10.73
CA ALA A 67 -9.19 6.14 -11.34
C ALA A 67 -7.94 6.83 -11.92
N ILE A 68 -6.77 6.58 -11.33
CA ILE A 68 -5.48 7.09 -11.79
C ILE A 68 -4.86 6.10 -12.78
N ARG A 69 -4.76 4.80 -12.44
CA ARG A 69 -4.12 3.72 -13.20
C ARG A 69 -4.62 3.58 -14.63
N PHE A 70 -5.92 3.79 -14.84
CA PHE A 70 -6.58 3.68 -16.16
C PHE A 70 -6.91 5.05 -16.77
N SER A 71 -6.43 6.13 -16.17
CA SER A 71 -6.51 7.46 -16.78
C SER A 71 -5.54 7.58 -17.97
N PRO A 72 -5.85 8.40 -18.97
CA PRO A 72 -4.93 8.65 -20.09
C PRO A 72 -3.65 9.38 -19.66
N THR A 73 -3.63 9.96 -18.45
CA THR A 73 -2.47 10.68 -17.89
C THR A 73 -1.58 9.79 -17.03
N PHE A 74 -1.94 8.52 -16.84
CA PHE A 74 -1.14 7.57 -16.08
C PHE A 74 0.22 7.32 -16.73
N LYS A 75 1.27 7.33 -15.91
CA LYS A 75 2.62 6.95 -16.35
C LYS A 75 3.11 5.76 -15.52
N LYS A 76 3.36 4.65 -16.20
CA LYS A 76 4.07 3.49 -15.63
C LYS A 76 5.57 3.72 -15.80
N ASP A 77 6.17 4.55 -14.95
CA ASP A 77 7.61 4.74 -14.94
C ASP A 77 8.30 3.79 -13.94
N ARG A 78 9.64 3.78 -13.97
CA ARG A 78 10.44 2.89 -13.12
C ARG A 78 10.33 3.26 -11.64
N GLU A 79 10.05 4.52 -11.32
CA GLU A 79 9.91 4.98 -9.94
C GLU A 79 8.59 4.49 -9.34
N VAL A 80 7.50 4.54 -10.11
CA VAL A 80 6.19 3.99 -9.72
C VAL A 80 6.27 2.46 -9.56
N LEU A 81 6.91 1.77 -10.51
CA LEU A 81 7.05 0.31 -10.42
C LEU A 81 7.99 -0.09 -9.28
N GLY A 82 9.15 0.56 -9.16
CA GLY A 82 10.11 0.31 -8.09
C GLY A 82 9.50 0.58 -6.71
N GLY A 83 8.78 1.70 -6.56
CA GLY A 83 8.07 2.01 -5.32
C GLY A 83 6.97 1.00 -4.99
N LEU A 84 6.23 0.48 -5.97
CA LEU A 84 5.26 -0.59 -5.73
C LEU A 84 5.96 -1.87 -5.25
N LEU A 85 7.07 -2.27 -5.88
CA LEU A 85 7.84 -3.46 -5.50
C LEU A 85 8.46 -3.33 -4.11
N ASP A 86 9.06 -2.18 -3.81
CA ASP A 86 9.61 -1.87 -2.49
C ASP A 86 8.53 -1.90 -1.41
N TYR A 87 7.32 -1.40 -1.74
CA TYR A 87 6.17 -1.48 -0.84
C TYR A 87 5.77 -2.94 -0.57
N ILE A 88 5.68 -3.78 -1.61
CA ILE A 88 5.34 -5.21 -1.47
C ILE A 88 6.38 -5.96 -0.67
N ASN A 89 7.68 -5.71 -0.92
CA ASN A 89 8.79 -6.32 -0.19
C ASN A 89 8.77 -5.97 1.31
N VAL A 90 8.33 -4.75 1.65
CA VAL A 90 8.16 -4.32 3.04
C VAL A 90 6.88 -4.89 3.65
N LEU A 91 5.82 -5.04 2.86
CA LEU A 91 4.50 -5.49 3.31
C LEU A 91 4.43 -6.99 3.53
N VAL A 92 5.09 -7.77 2.67
CA VAL A 92 5.02 -9.23 2.62
C VAL A 92 6.44 -9.77 2.73
N ALA A 93 6.76 -10.38 3.87
CA ALA A 93 8.10 -10.93 4.12
C ALA A 93 8.27 -12.35 3.56
N ASP A 94 7.17 -13.09 3.41
CA ASP A 94 7.18 -14.46 2.87
C ASP A 94 7.20 -14.43 1.34
N SER A 95 8.16 -15.13 0.74
CA SER A 95 8.35 -15.11 -0.72
C SER A 95 7.20 -15.77 -1.49
N ARG A 96 6.52 -16.77 -0.90
CA ARG A 96 5.37 -17.42 -1.56
C ARG A 96 4.15 -16.51 -1.55
N GLU A 97 3.95 -15.76 -0.47
CA GLU A 97 2.91 -14.74 -0.41
C GLU A 97 3.21 -13.58 -1.37
N GLN A 98 4.48 -13.21 -1.56
CA GLN A 98 4.88 -12.23 -2.58
C GLN A 98 4.51 -12.68 -3.99
N ASP A 99 4.78 -13.95 -4.34
CA ASP A 99 4.43 -14.51 -5.65
C ASP A 99 2.91 -14.44 -5.91
N VAL A 100 2.10 -14.71 -4.88
CA VAL A 100 0.63 -14.57 -4.96
C VAL A 100 0.23 -13.12 -5.22
N VAL A 101 0.81 -12.17 -4.48
CA VAL A 101 0.55 -10.73 -4.68
C VAL A 101 0.94 -10.28 -6.09
N HIS A 102 2.04 -10.80 -6.63
CA HIS A 102 2.44 -10.53 -8.01
C HIS A 102 1.43 -11.05 -9.04
N ASN A 103 0.94 -12.27 -8.86
CA ASN A 103 -0.09 -12.83 -9.74
C ASN A 103 -1.39 -12.01 -9.68
N GLU A 104 -1.81 -11.58 -8.49
CA GLU A 104 -3.00 -10.73 -8.32
C GLU A 104 -2.84 -9.35 -8.98
N LEU A 105 -1.63 -8.78 -9.01
CA LEU A 105 -1.36 -7.55 -9.75
C LEU A 105 -1.50 -7.72 -11.26
N ASP A 106 -1.07 -8.85 -11.80
CA ASP A 106 -1.25 -9.18 -13.21
C ASP A 106 -2.74 -9.36 -13.55
N VAL A 107 -3.50 -9.98 -12.64
CA VAL A 107 -4.96 -10.09 -12.75
C VAL A 107 -5.61 -8.70 -12.68
N TYR A 108 -5.17 -7.82 -11.78
CA TYR A 108 -5.64 -6.44 -11.68
C TYR A 108 -5.41 -5.68 -13.00
N ASP A 109 -4.23 -5.77 -13.59
CA ASP A 109 -3.94 -5.13 -14.87
C ASP A 109 -4.77 -5.73 -16.03
N THR A 110 -5.01 -7.03 -16.02
CA THR A 110 -5.71 -7.76 -17.09
C THR A 110 -7.24 -7.59 -17.01
N CYS A 111 -7.83 -7.70 -15.82
CA CYS A 111 -9.27 -7.56 -15.59
C CYS A 111 -9.76 -6.16 -15.95
N PHE A 112 -9.01 -5.13 -15.61
CA PHE A 112 -9.41 -3.75 -15.93
C PHE A 112 -9.13 -3.40 -17.40
N ARG A 113 -8.09 -3.96 -18.02
CA ARG A 113 -7.87 -3.85 -19.47
C ARG A 113 -9.01 -4.52 -20.27
N ASN A 114 -9.48 -5.69 -19.83
CA ASN A 114 -10.59 -6.41 -20.47
C ASN A 114 -11.96 -5.79 -20.17
N ARG A 115 -12.12 -5.03 -19.08
CA ARG A 115 -13.30 -4.19 -18.81
C ARG A 115 -13.35 -2.90 -19.64
N GLY A 116 -12.43 -2.73 -20.59
CA GLY A 116 -12.41 -1.69 -21.62
C GLY A 116 -13.54 -1.80 -22.67
N GLN A 117 -14.76 -2.18 -22.28
CA GLN A 117 -15.93 -1.80 -23.08
C GLN A 117 -16.32 -0.35 -22.76
N PRO A 118 -16.52 0.52 -23.78
CA PRO A 118 -16.74 1.96 -23.62
C PRO A 118 -17.89 2.39 -22.67
N VAL A 119 -18.81 1.47 -22.37
CA VAL A 119 -19.98 1.70 -21.51
C VAL A 119 -19.59 1.95 -20.03
N THR A 120 -18.57 1.26 -19.52
CA THR A 120 -18.27 1.29 -18.07
C THR A 120 -17.48 2.54 -17.64
N ILE A 121 -16.75 3.18 -18.57
CA ILE A 121 -15.97 4.38 -18.31
C ILE A 121 -16.88 5.62 -18.20
N ARG A 122 -17.99 5.68 -18.96
CA ARG A 122 -18.97 6.78 -18.88
C ARG A 122 -19.78 6.78 -17.59
N ALA A 123 -20.08 5.61 -17.03
CA ALA A 123 -20.92 5.50 -15.84
C ALA A 123 -20.23 6.00 -14.56
N ARG A 124 -18.89 6.12 -14.52
CA ARG A 124 -18.15 6.55 -13.33
C ARG A 124 -17.71 8.01 -13.34
N THR A 125 -17.59 8.65 -14.50
CA THR A 125 -17.34 10.11 -14.60
C THR A 125 -18.60 10.95 -14.39
N THR A 126 -19.78 10.32 -14.34
CA THR A 126 -21.07 10.97 -14.04
C THR A 126 -21.41 11.00 -12.56
N MET A 127 -20.74 10.21 -11.71
CA MET A 127 -20.79 10.40 -10.26
C MET A 127 -19.71 11.41 -9.86
N ARG A 128 -20.05 12.68 -10.04
CA ARG A 128 -19.44 13.83 -9.35
C ARG A 128 -19.79 13.75 -7.84
N PRO A 129 -19.02 14.43 -6.96
CA PRO A 129 -18.84 14.04 -5.55
C PRO A 129 -20.10 13.99 -4.70
#